data_AF-Q9R466-F1
#
_entry.id   AF-Q9R466-F1
#
_cell.length_a   1.000
_cell.length_b   1.000
_cell.length_c   1.000
_cell.angle_alpha   90.00
_cell.angle_beta   90.00
_cell.angle_gamma   90.00
#
_symmetry.space_group_name_H-M   'P 1'
#
loop_
_entity.id
_entity.type
_entity.pdbx_description
1 polymer ?
#
loop_
_entity_poly.entity_id
_entity_poly.type
_entity_poly.pdbx_seq_one_letter_code
_entity_poly.pdbx_strand_id
1 'polypeptide(L)'
;MDLRLIFGPTCTGKTSTAIALAQQTGQPVLSLDRVQCCPQLSTGSGRPTVEELKGTTRLYLDEQPLVKGIISAKQAHERLIAEVYNNEAHGGLILEGGSISLLKCMVQSSYWSNDFRWRIIRHKLADEETFMKAAKARVKQMLHPAAGLSIIEELVHLWNQPQLRPILEGIDGYRYAMLFASQNQITPDMLLQLGADMEDKLAHGIAQEYLIHARRQEQEFPSINAVAFEGFEGHPFGM
;
A
#
# COMPACT_ATOMS: atom_id res chain seq x y z
N MET A 1 -6.77 -11.18 21.74
CA MET A 1 -6.87 -9.77 21.27
C MET A 1 -7.76 -9.71 20.02
N ASP A 2 -8.51 -8.62 19.80
CA ASP A 2 -9.29 -8.42 18.57
C ASP A 2 -8.37 -7.95 17.42
N LEU A 3 -8.29 -8.73 16.33
CA LEU A 3 -7.58 -8.33 15.11
C LEU A 3 -8.56 -8.13 13.96
N ARG A 4 -8.42 -6.99 13.28
CA ARG A 4 -9.23 -6.67 12.09
C ARG A 4 -8.35 -6.63 10.87
N LEU A 5 -8.50 -7.61 9.97
CA LEU A 5 -7.74 -7.67 8.72
C LEU A 5 -8.52 -7.01 7.59
N ILE A 6 -7.98 -5.95 7.00
CA ILE A 6 -8.52 -5.26 5.83
C ILE A 6 -7.51 -5.41 4.70
N PHE A 7 -7.82 -6.21 3.69
CA PHE A 7 -6.90 -6.42 2.57
C PHE A 7 -7.63 -6.47 1.23
N GLY A 8 -6.86 -6.35 0.16
CA GLY A 8 -7.39 -6.29 -1.20
C GLY A 8 -6.54 -5.43 -2.14
N PRO A 9 -6.92 -5.35 -3.42
CA PRO A 9 -6.08 -4.74 -4.44
C PRO A 9 -5.81 -3.26 -4.22
N THR A 10 -4.80 -2.69 -4.86
CA THR A 10 -4.54 -1.24 -4.86
C THR A 10 -5.77 -0.47 -5.35
N CYS A 11 -5.92 0.80 -4.93
CA CYS A 11 -7.02 1.68 -5.34
C CYS A 11 -8.46 1.18 -5.05
N THR A 12 -8.65 0.22 -4.13
CA THR A 12 -9.98 -0.31 -3.77
C THR A 12 -10.62 0.33 -2.52
N GLY A 13 -10.00 1.36 -1.93
CA GLY A 13 -10.56 2.11 -0.80
C GLY A 13 -10.28 1.54 0.60
N LYS A 14 -9.37 0.57 0.72
CA LYS A 14 -9.00 -0.08 2.00
C LYS A 14 -8.62 0.90 3.10
N THR A 15 -7.75 1.86 2.78
CA THR A 15 -7.25 2.86 3.73
C THR A 15 -8.40 3.71 4.28
N SER A 16 -9.36 4.12 3.43
CA SER A 16 -10.57 4.83 3.86
C SER A 16 -11.43 3.99 4.81
N THR A 17 -11.62 2.70 4.52
CA THR A 17 -12.31 1.76 5.42
C THR A 17 -11.60 1.63 6.76
N ALA A 18 -10.28 1.50 6.76
CA ALA A 18 -9.48 1.38 7.98
C ALA A 18 -9.50 2.65 8.83
N ILE A 19 -9.42 3.83 8.21
CA ILE A 19 -9.54 5.12 8.91
C ILE A 19 -10.92 5.26 9.54
N ALA A 20 -11.99 4.98 8.79
CA ALA A 20 -13.36 5.05 9.33
C ALA A 20 -13.53 4.12 10.55
N LEU A 21 -12.94 2.92 10.49
CA LEU A 21 -12.98 1.97 11.58
C LEU A 21 -12.14 2.41 12.78
N ALA A 22 -10.94 2.96 12.53
CA ALA A 22 -10.09 3.52 13.57
C ALA A 22 -10.74 4.71 14.29
N GLN A 23 -11.48 5.56 13.58
CA GLN A 23 -12.27 6.64 14.20
C GLN A 23 -13.37 6.11 15.12
N GLN A 24 -13.97 4.97 14.77
CA GLN A 24 -15.04 4.35 15.56
C GLN A 24 -14.51 3.58 16.77
N THR A 25 -13.35 2.91 16.64
CA THR A 25 -12.84 2.00 17.67
C THR A 25 -11.70 2.60 18.51
N GLY A 26 -11.08 3.68 18.05
CA GLY A 26 -9.86 4.24 18.63
C GLY A 26 -8.61 3.37 18.41
N GLN A 27 -8.72 2.29 17.64
CA GLN A 27 -7.60 1.37 17.41
C GLN A 27 -6.63 1.88 16.34
N PRO A 28 -5.31 1.68 16.51
CA PRO A 28 -4.35 2.02 15.47
C PRO A 28 -4.50 1.14 14.23
N VAL A 29 -4.10 1.68 13.07
CA VAL A 29 -4.02 0.98 11.80
C VAL A 29 -2.56 0.65 11.50
N LEU A 30 -2.19 -0.63 11.49
CA LEU A 30 -0.89 -1.09 11.05
C LEU A 30 -0.88 -1.42 9.55
N SER A 31 -0.01 -0.73 8.81
CA SER A 31 0.13 -0.90 7.36
C SER A 31 0.77 -2.24 7.00
N LEU A 32 0.05 -3.08 6.25
CA LEU A 32 0.54 -4.30 5.59
C LEU A 32 1.09 -3.99 4.20
N ASP A 33 1.96 -2.99 4.11
CA ASP A 33 2.63 -2.57 2.88
C ASP A 33 4.12 -2.30 3.10
N ARG A 34 4.95 -3.04 2.36
CA ARG A 34 6.41 -2.98 2.48
C ARG A 34 7.00 -1.74 1.81
N VAL A 35 6.39 -1.25 0.73
CA VAL A 35 6.87 -0.06 0.03
C VAL A 35 6.60 1.18 0.89
N GLN A 36 5.46 1.20 1.58
CA GLN A 36 5.13 2.24 2.55
C GLN A 36 6.07 2.26 3.76
N CYS A 37 7.01 1.34 3.92
CA CYS A 37 8.03 1.42 4.97
C CYS A 37 9.20 2.39 4.63
N CYS A 38 9.18 2.99 3.43
CA CYS A 38 10.17 3.96 2.99
C CYS A 38 9.55 5.38 2.96
N PRO A 39 9.83 6.25 3.95
CA PRO A 39 9.26 7.60 4.01
C PRO A 39 9.63 8.50 2.83
N GLN A 40 10.76 8.23 2.15
CA GLN A 40 11.19 8.96 0.95
C GLN A 40 10.28 8.72 -0.27
N LEU A 41 9.38 7.73 -0.19
CA LEU A 41 8.40 7.37 -1.21
C LEU A 41 6.97 7.55 -0.69
N SER A 42 6.75 8.45 0.27
CA SER A 42 5.49 8.59 1.00
C SER A 42 4.30 8.72 0.05
N THR A 43 4.38 9.64 -0.92
CA THR A 43 3.29 9.91 -1.86
C THR A 43 3.11 8.76 -2.84
N GLY A 44 4.16 8.34 -3.56
CA GLY A 44 4.05 7.29 -4.57
C GLY A 44 3.80 5.88 -4.02
N SER A 45 4.13 5.60 -2.76
CA SER A 45 3.77 4.34 -2.08
C SER A 45 2.32 4.34 -1.56
N GLY A 46 1.64 5.48 -1.64
CA GLY A 46 0.26 5.63 -1.20
C GLY A 46 0.10 5.73 0.32
N ARG A 47 1.09 6.23 1.07
CA ARG A 47 0.85 6.64 2.46
C ARG A 47 -0.28 7.70 2.48
N PRO A 48 -1.24 7.61 3.41
CA PRO A 48 -2.24 8.64 3.55
C PRO A 48 -1.63 9.94 4.11
N THR A 49 -2.16 11.09 3.73
CA THR A 49 -1.77 12.38 4.31
C THR A 49 -2.30 12.52 5.74
N VAL A 50 -1.79 13.52 6.47
CA VAL A 50 -2.27 13.84 7.84
C VAL A 50 -3.77 14.18 7.83
N GLU A 51 -4.23 14.89 6.80
CA GLU A 51 -5.64 15.25 6.60
C GLU A 51 -6.47 14.00 6.30
N GLU A 52 -5.98 13.09 5.45
CA GLU A 52 -6.66 11.82 5.16
C GLU A 52 -6.80 10.97 6.43
N LEU A 53 -5.80 10.96 7.32
CA LEU A 53 -5.82 10.21 8.58
C LEU A 53 -6.88 10.70 9.59
N LYS A 54 -7.36 11.94 9.48
CA LYS A 54 -8.41 12.51 10.36
C LYS A 54 -8.15 12.29 11.86
N GLY A 55 -6.90 12.42 12.28
CA GLY A 55 -6.46 12.25 13.67
C GLY A 55 -6.34 10.79 14.15
N THR A 56 -6.54 9.81 13.27
CA THR A 56 -6.29 8.38 13.60
C THR A 56 -4.81 8.05 13.56
N THR A 57 -4.41 7.04 14.33
CA THR A 57 -3.02 6.56 14.37
C THR A 57 -2.78 5.53 13.27
N ARG A 58 -1.79 5.79 12.41
CA ARG A 58 -1.26 4.81 11.45
C ARG A 58 0.17 4.43 11.80
N LEU A 59 0.43 3.13 11.85
CA LEU A 59 1.71 2.52 12.15
C LEU A 59 2.29 1.90 10.88
N TYR A 60 3.63 1.91 10.78
CA TYR A 60 4.38 1.27 9.71
C TYR A 60 5.33 0.23 10.29
N LEU A 61 5.57 -0.84 9.56
CA LEU A 61 6.42 -1.95 10.03
C LEU A 61 7.89 -1.53 10.13
N ASP A 62 8.30 -0.54 9.35
CA ASP A 62 9.64 0.03 9.37
C ASP A 62 9.60 1.46 8.83
N GLU A 63 10.66 2.21 9.11
CA GLU A 63 10.96 3.52 8.54
C GLU A 63 12.42 3.54 8.07
N GLN A 64 12.72 2.75 7.04
CA GLN A 64 14.08 2.63 6.52
C GLN A 64 14.31 3.49 5.27
N PRO A 65 15.52 4.05 5.09
CA PRO A 65 15.86 4.80 3.89
C PRO A 65 15.93 3.87 2.67
N LEU A 66 15.57 4.39 1.50
CA LEU A 66 15.46 3.63 0.25
C LEU A 66 16.78 2.96 -0.16
N VAL A 67 17.92 3.53 0.22
CA VAL A 67 19.24 2.97 -0.04
C VAL A 67 19.45 1.58 0.58
N LYS A 68 18.68 1.22 1.62
CA LYS A 68 18.66 -0.14 2.20
C LYS A 68 17.75 -1.12 1.44
N GLY A 69 17.10 -0.66 0.37
CA GLY A 69 16.09 -1.40 -0.38
C GLY A 69 14.71 -1.38 0.29
N ILE A 70 13.75 -2.05 -0.34
CA ILE A 70 12.45 -2.32 0.26
C ILE A 70 12.59 -3.49 1.23
N ILE A 71 12.05 -3.36 2.44
CA ILE A 71 12.12 -4.40 3.49
C ILE A 71 11.62 -5.73 2.93
N SER A 72 12.32 -6.82 3.24
CA SER A 72 11.92 -8.15 2.77
C SER A 72 10.59 -8.59 3.41
N ALA A 73 9.85 -9.49 2.75
CA ALA A 73 8.57 -9.97 3.28
C ALA A 73 8.72 -10.68 4.63
N LYS A 74 9.81 -11.44 4.81
CA LYS A 74 10.13 -12.11 6.06
C LYS A 74 10.39 -11.11 7.20
N GLN A 75 11.24 -10.11 6.98
CA GLN A 75 11.52 -9.08 7.99
C GLN A 75 10.27 -8.26 8.32
N ALA A 76 9.47 -7.91 7.30
CA ALA A 76 8.20 -7.21 7.51
C ALA A 76 7.22 -8.04 8.34
N HIS A 77 7.17 -9.36 8.12
CA HIS A 77 6.34 -10.28 8.90
C HIS A 77 6.82 -10.43 10.35
N GLU A 78 8.13 -10.53 10.58
CA GLU A 78 8.72 -10.55 11.94
C GLU A 78 8.35 -9.27 12.71
N ARG A 79 8.43 -8.10 12.07
CA ARG A 79 8.05 -6.83 12.67
C ARG A 79 6.55 -6.69 12.88
N LEU A 80 5.75 -7.25 11.98
CA LEU A 80 4.30 -7.32 12.14
C LEU A 80 3.91 -8.11 13.39
N ILE A 81 4.55 -9.26 13.63
CA ILE A 81 4.36 -10.04 14.86
C ILE A 81 4.73 -9.22 16.10
N ALA A 82 5.89 -8.56 16.07
CA ALA A 82 6.35 -7.72 17.18
C ALA A 82 5.37 -6.58 17.47
N GLU A 83 4.84 -5.92 16.45
CA GLU A 83 3.91 -4.81 16.62
C GLU A 83 2.54 -5.26 17.12
N VAL A 84 2.05 -6.42 16.66
CA VAL A 84 0.83 -7.05 17.20
C VAL A 84 1.00 -7.35 18.69
N TYR A 85 2.13 -7.92 19.09
CA TYR A 85 2.45 -8.18 20.50
C TYR A 85 2.52 -6.90 21.34
N ASN A 86 3.22 -5.86 20.85
CA ASN A 86 3.35 -4.58 21.55
C ASN A 86 2.00 -3.86 21.76
N ASN A 87 1.00 -4.15 20.91
CA ASN A 87 -0.31 -3.53 20.98
C ASN A 87 -1.37 -4.38 21.71
N GLU A 88 -1.00 -5.52 22.31
CA GLU A 88 -1.95 -6.38 23.04
C GLU A 88 -2.70 -5.62 24.15
N ALA A 89 -2.00 -4.74 24.88
CA ALA A 89 -2.59 -3.92 25.94
C ALA A 89 -3.66 -2.92 25.44
N HIS A 90 -3.63 -2.55 24.15
CA HIS A 90 -4.61 -1.64 23.55
C HIS A 90 -5.92 -2.37 23.14
N GLY A 91 -6.01 -3.68 23.35
CA GLY A 91 -7.22 -4.47 23.17
C GLY A 91 -7.55 -4.84 21.71
N GLY A 92 -6.89 -4.23 20.72
CA GLY A 92 -6.93 -4.68 19.33
C GLY A 92 -6.26 -3.76 18.32
N LEU A 93 -6.08 -4.28 17.11
CA LEU A 93 -5.33 -3.63 16.03
C LEU A 93 -6.02 -3.85 14.67
N ILE A 94 -5.98 -2.83 13.82
CA ILE A 94 -6.45 -2.92 12.43
C ILE A 94 -5.24 -3.17 11.54
N LEU A 95 -5.18 -4.32 10.88
CA LEU A 95 -4.14 -4.67 9.91
C LEU A 95 -4.65 -4.34 8.51
N GLU A 96 -4.07 -3.35 7.82
CA GLU A 96 -4.56 -2.88 6.53
C GLU A 96 -3.49 -2.87 5.45
N GLY A 97 -3.70 -3.53 4.32
CA GLY A 97 -2.80 -3.37 3.16
C GLY A 97 -3.00 -4.38 2.04
N GLY A 98 -2.08 -4.36 1.07
CA GLY A 98 -2.18 -5.14 -0.17
C GLY A 98 -0.89 -5.87 -0.56
N SER A 99 0.09 -5.98 0.34
CA SER A 99 1.35 -6.64 0.00
C SER A 99 1.17 -8.16 -0.14
N ILE A 100 1.17 -8.65 -1.38
CA ILE A 100 1.02 -10.07 -1.71
C ILE A 100 1.99 -10.93 -0.90
N SER A 101 3.28 -10.57 -0.92
CA SER A 101 4.32 -11.38 -0.27
C SER A 101 4.23 -11.37 1.25
N LEU A 102 3.82 -10.26 1.86
CA LEU A 102 3.60 -10.20 3.31
C LEU A 102 2.39 -11.05 3.73
N LEU A 103 1.28 -10.97 2.99
CA LEU A 103 0.10 -11.81 3.24
C LEU A 103 0.44 -13.30 3.09
N LYS A 104 1.28 -13.68 2.11
CA LYS A 104 1.80 -15.06 1.98
C LYS A 104 2.66 -15.48 3.17
N CYS A 105 3.49 -14.59 3.72
CA CYS A 105 4.22 -14.88 4.96
C CYS A 105 3.27 -15.09 6.14
N MET A 106 2.18 -14.32 6.22
CA MET A 106 1.16 -14.56 7.24
C MET A 106 0.53 -15.95 7.09
N VAL A 107 0.18 -16.36 5.87
CA VAL A 107 -0.40 -17.68 5.60
C VAL A 107 0.48 -18.84 6.09
N GLN A 108 1.80 -18.68 5.97
CA GLN A 108 2.78 -19.71 6.33
C GLN A 108 3.11 -19.74 7.83
N SER A 109 2.60 -18.79 8.62
CA SER A 109 2.99 -18.62 10.01
C SER A 109 1.93 -19.13 10.97
N SER A 110 2.30 -20.11 11.80
CA SER A 110 1.44 -20.62 12.87
C SER A 110 1.11 -19.57 13.95
N TYR A 111 1.84 -18.45 14.00
CA TYR A 111 1.57 -17.36 14.95
C TYR A 111 0.11 -16.86 14.83
N TRP A 112 -0.43 -16.78 13.61
CA TRP A 112 -1.78 -16.27 13.38
C TRP A 112 -2.88 -17.27 13.73
N SER A 113 -2.53 -18.49 14.12
CA SER A 113 -3.43 -19.51 14.67
C SER A 113 -3.59 -19.41 16.19
N ASN A 114 -2.85 -18.52 16.86
CA ASN A 114 -3.03 -18.24 18.29
C ASN A 114 -4.41 -17.61 18.58
N ASP A 115 -4.72 -17.37 19.86
CA ASP A 115 -6.02 -16.86 20.36
C ASP A 115 -6.29 -15.39 19.96
N PHE A 116 -6.44 -15.17 18.67
CA PHE A 116 -6.93 -13.93 18.06
C PHE A 116 -8.37 -14.12 17.63
N ARG A 117 -9.17 -13.09 17.90
CA ARG A 117 -10.51 -12.97 17.33
C ARG A 117 -10.44 -12.12 16.07
N TRP A 118 -10.64 -12.74 14.92
CA TRP A 118 -10.54 -12.11 13.62
C TRP A 118 -11.86 -11.53 13.13
N ARG A 119 -11.80 -10.31 12.59
CA ARG A 119 -12.81 -9.79 11.66
C ARG A 119 -12.12 -9.43 10.35
N ILE A 120 -12.56 -10.02 9.24
CA ILE A 120 -11.88 -9.86 7.96
C ILE A 120 -12.76 -9.10 6.97
N ILE A 121 -12.19 -8.07 6.34
CA ILE A 121 -12.79 -7.31 5.25
C ILE A 121 -11.88 -7.45 4.03
N ARG A 122 -12.36 -8.18 3.00
CA ARG A 122 -11.66 -8.28 1.72
C ARG A 122 -12.30 -7.34 0.70
N HIS A 123 -11.57 -6.31 0.30
CA HIS A 123 -11.93 -5.50 -0.86
C HIS A 123 -11.63 -6.29 -2.14
N LYS A 124 -12.59 -6.34 -3.06
CA LYS A 124 -12.43 -6.98 -4.37
C LYS A 124 -12.13 -5.94 -5.45
N LEU A 125 -11.41 -6.34 -6.48
CA LEU A 125 -11.25 -5.58 -7.71
C LEU A 125 -12.63 -5.34 -8.34
N ALA A 126 -12.95 -4.07 -8.60
CA ALA A 126 -14.14 -3.68 -9.37
C ALA A 126 -13.95 -3.98 -10.86
N ASP A 127 -14.97 -3.69 -11.67
CA ASP A 127 -14.81 -3.66 -13.12
C ASP A 127 -13.73 -2.64 -13.54
N GLU A 128 -13.21 -2.81 -14.77
CA GLU A 128 -12.11 -2.01 -15.28
C GLU A 128 -12.42 -0.51 -15.31
N GLU A 129 -13.63 -0.11 -15.68
CA GLU A 129 -14.01 1.31 -15.76
C GLU A 129 -14.00 1.95 -14.37
N THR A 130 -14.66 1.31 -13.40
CA THR A 130 -14.69 1.76 -12.01
C THR A 130 -13.29 1.84 -11.41
N PHE A 131 -12.46 0.81 -11.64
CA PHE A 131 -11.08 0.79 -11.17
C PHE A 131 -10.26 1.93 -11.79
N MET A 132 -10.31 2.08 -13.11
CA MET A 132 -9.51 3.08 -13.83
C MET A 132 -9.88 4.50 -13.40
N LYS A 133 -11.17 4.76 -13.12
CA LYS A 133 -11.61 6.04 -12.56
C LYS A 133 -10.98 6.31 -11.19
N ALA A 134 -11.02 5.34 -10.29
CA ALA A 134 -10.43 5.46 -8.95
C ALA A 134 -8.89 5.60 -9.00
N ALA A 135 -8.24 4.79 -9.83
CA ALA A 135 -6.79 4.82 -10.01
C ALA A 135 -6.31 6.15 -10.62
N LYS A 136 -6.94 6.65 -11.70
CA LYS A 136 -6.60 7.97 -12.26
C LYS A 136 -6.79 9.09 -11.23
N ALA A 137 -7.87 9.04 -10.44
CA ALA A 137 -8.10 10.03 -9.38
C ALA A 137 -6.98 9.98 -8.32
N ARG A 138 -6.57 8.79 -7.88
CA ARG A 138 -5.46 8.63 -6.94
C ARG A 138 -4.13 9.12 -7.53
N VAL A 139 -3.84 8.80 -8.78
CA VAL A 139 -2.60 9.27 -9.43
C VAL A 139 -2.60 10.80 -9.54
N LYS A 140 -3.72 11.44 -9.90
CA LYS A 140 -3.81 12.91 -9.91
C LYS A 140 -3.55 13.53 -8.54
N GLN A 141 -4.03 12.90 -7.46
CA GLN A 141 -3.70 13.32 -6.10
C GLN A 141 -2.20 13.14 -5.79
N MET A 142 -1.55 12.11 -6.32
CA MET A 142 -0.10 11.90 -6.14
C MET A 142 0.75 12.85 -6.99
N LEU A 143 0.24 13.31 -8.13
CA LEU A 143 0.88 14.32 -8.96
C LEU A 143 0.76 15.72 -8.34
N HIS A 144 -0.35 16.00 -7.66
CA HIS A 144 -0.64 17.27 -7.00
C HIS A 144 -1.07 17.06 -5.54
N PRO A 145 -0.17 16.62 -4.65
CA PRO A 145 -0.53 16.37 -3.27
C PRO A 145 -0.81 17.68 -2.52
N ALA A 146 -1.70 17.63 -1.54
CA ALA A 146 -1.98 18.79 -0.70
C ALA A 146 -0.79 19.18 0.20
N ALA A 147 0.07 18.22 0.53
CA ALA A 147 1.26 18.39 1.34
C ALA A 147 2.34 17.37 0.97
N GLY A 148 3.61 17.74 1.13
CA GLY A 148 4.76 16.89 0.79
C GLY A 148 5.12 16.97 -0.69
N LEU A 149 6.04 16.09 -1.10
CA LEU A 149 6.48 15.98 -2.49
C LEU A 149 5.46 15.17 -3.30
N SER A 150 5.23 15.56 -4.55
CA SER A 150 4.54 14.73 -5.54
C SER A 150 5.35 13.47 -5.86
N ILE A 151 4.69 12.47 -6.45
CA ILE A 151 5.37 11.24 -6.92
C ILE A 151 6.51 11.55 -7.91
N ILE A 152 6.39 12.62 -8.71
CA ILE A 152 7.42 13.03 -9.67
C ILE A 152 8.57 13.76 -8.98
N GLU A 153 8.29 14.60 -7.99
CA GLU A 153 9.35 15.22 -7.17
C GLU A 153 10.11 14.16 -6.36
N GLU A 154 9.41 13.19 -5.74
CA GLU A 154 10.05 12.03 -5.09
C GLU A 154 10.95 11.28 -6.08
N LEU A 155 10.43 10.97 -7.28
CA LEU A 155 11.19 10.31 -8.35
C LEU A 155 12.46 11.09 -8.71
N VAL A 156 12.32 12.35 -9.12
CA VAL A 156 13.44 13.16 -9.61
C VAL A 156 14.50 13.36 -8.52
N HIS A 157 14.07 13.61 -7.28
CA HIS A 157 14.98 13.76 -6.16
C HIS A 157 15.84 12.50 -5.95
N LEU A 158 15.22 11.31 -6.02
CA LEU A 158 15.90 10.04 -5.79
C LEU A 158 16.66 9.52 -7.03
N TRP A 159 16.22 9.87 -8.23
CA TRP A 159 16.82 9.41 -9.50
C TRP A 159 18.25 9.90 -9.72
N ASN A 160 18.60 11.02 -9.08
CA ASN A 160 19.95 11.59 -9.07
C ASN A 160 20.99 10.69 -8.38
N GLN A 161 20.55 9.66 -7.64
CA GLN A 161 21.39 8.66 -7.00
C GLN A 161 21.36 7.37 -7.83
N PRO A 162 22.40 7.05 -8.64
CA PRO A 162 22.37 5.91 -9.56
C PRO A 162 22.04 4.57 -8.90
N GLN A 163 22.48 4.38 -7.66
CA GLN A 163 22.22 3.17 -6.86
C GLN A 163 20.73 2.96 -6.52
N LEU A 164 19.90 4.02 -6.57
CA LEU A 164 18.47 3.93 -6.27
C LEU A 164 17.62 3.60 -7.50
N ARG A 165 18.14 3.81 -8.71
CA ARG A 165 17.38 3.64 -9.96
C ARG A 165 16.79 2.24 -10.13
N PRO A 166 17.53 1.13 -9.92
CA PRO A 166 16.94 -0.21 -10.03
C PRO A 166 15.84 -0.48 -9.00
N ILE A 167 15.89 0.20 -7.85
CA ILE A 167 14.88 0.06 -6.80
C ILE A 167 13.60 0.79 -7.24
N LEU A 168 13.71 2.03 -7.73
CA LEU A 168 12.60 2.82 -8.24
C LEU A 168 11.94 2.16 -9.46
N GLU A 169 12.75 1.60 -10.37
CA GLU A 169 12.27 0.81 -11.50
C GLU A 169 11.53 -0.46 -11.06
N GLY A 170 11.70 -0.92 -9.81
CA GLY A 170 10.96 -2.05 -9.24
C GLY A 170 9.62 -1.69 -8.61
N ILE A 171 9.21 -0.42 -8.60
CA ILE A 171 8.03 0.06 -7.89
C ILE A 171 7.05 0.69 -8.89
N ASP A 172 5.79 0.24 -8.83
CA ASP A 172 4.73 0.76 -9.68
C ASP A 172 4.52 2.28 -9.46
N GLY A 173 4.13 3.00 -10.50
CA GLY A 173 4.12 4.46 -10.56
C GLY A 173 5.48 5.02 -11.00
N TYR A 174 6.54 4.73 -10.24
CA TYR A 174 7.91 5.18 -10.57
C TYR A 174 8.44 4.50 -11.84
N ARG A 175 8.27 3.17 -11.95
CA ARG A 175 8.61 2.39 -13.14
C ARG A 175 7.92 2.95 -14.38
N TYR A 176 6.60 3.20 -14.31
CA TYR A 176 5.87 3.76 -15.44
C TYR A 176 6.31 5.20 -15.76
N ALA A 177 6.52 6.06 -14.77
CA ALA A 177 6.95 7.44 -15.02
C ALA A 177 8.28 7.50 -15.78
N MET A 178 9.22 6.60 -15.45
CA MET A 178 10.47 6.46 -16.19
C MET A 178 10.29 5.87 -17.59
N LEU A 179 9.41 4.88 -17.76
CA LEU A 179 9.03 4.37 -19.08
C LEU A 179 8.41 5.47 -19.95
N PHE A 180 7.52 6.27 -19.38
CA PHE A 180 6.88 7.39 -20.04
C PHE A 180 7.90 8.44 -20.48
N ALA A 181 8.85 8.81 -19.61
CA ALA A 181 9.93 9.74 -19.95
C ALA A 181 10.75 9.23 -21.15
N SER A 182 11.13 7.94 -21.12
CA SER A 182 11.86 7.29 -22.22
C SER A 182 11.07 7.28 -23.54
N GLN A 183 9.79 6.90 -23.49
CA GLN A 183 8.92 6.84 -24.68
C GLN A 183 8.69 8.21 -25.32
N ASN A 184 8.71 9.28 -24.52
CA ASN A 184 8.53 10.65 -24.99
C ASN A 184 9.86 11.39 -25.20
N GLN A 185 11.00 10.69 -25.06
CA GLN A 185 12.35 11.25 -25.24
C GLN A 185 12.62 12.50 -24.37
N ILE A 186 12.10 12.50 -23.15
CA ILE A 186 12.30 13.57 -22.16
C ILE A 186 13.13 13.08 -20.99
N THR A 187 13.81 14.00 -20.31
CA THR A 187 14.55 13.67 -19.08
C THR A 187 13.59 13.55 -17.89
N PRO A 188 14.00 12.90 -16.79
CA PRO A 188 13.19 12.85 -15.56
C PRO A 188 12.80 14.23 -15.05
N ASP A 189 13.70 15.22 -15.08
CA ASP A 189 13.42 16.59 -14.64
C ASP A 189 12.31 17.26 -15.46
N MET A 190 12.18 16.92 -16.74
CA MET A 190 11.12 17.46 -17.60
C MET A 190 9.73 16.93 -17.22
N LEU A 191 9.62 15.82 -16.47
CA LEU A 191 8.34 15.33 -15.95
C LEU A 191 7.70 16.33 -14.96
N LEU A 192 8.48 17.20 -14.33
CA LEU A 192 7.98 18.25 -13.42
C LEU A 192 7.24 19.37 -14.15
N GLN A 193 7.39 19.47 -15.46
CA GLN A 193 6.90 20.59 -16.28
C GLN A 193 5.97 20.13 -17.40
N LEU A 194 5.33 18.96 -17.25
CA LEU A 194 4.40 18.46 -18.25
C LEU A 194 3.20 19.41 -18.41
N GLY A 195 2.82 19.69 -19.65
CA GLY A 195 1.53 20.30 -19.94
C GLY A 195 0.37 19.35 -19.63
N ALA A 196 -0.83 19.89 -19.46
CA ALA A 196 -2.02 19.14 -19.01
C ALA A 196 -2.29 17.86 -19.82
N ASP A 197 -2.13 17.89 -21.14
CA ASP A 197 -2.36 16.72 -22.01
C ASP A 197 -1.36 15.60 -21.74
N MET A 198 -0.09 15.94 -21.50
CA MET A 198 0.96 14.96 -21.22
C MET A 198 0.84 14.43 -19.79
N GLU A 199 0.44 15.27 -18.86
CA GLU A 199 0.13 14.87 -17.49
C GLU A 199 -1.05 13.87 -17.44
N ASP A 200 -2.15 14.10 -18.18
CA ASP A 200 -3.26 13.14 -18.20
C ASP A 200 -2.86 11.80 -18.84
N LYS A 201 -1.99 11.81 -19.87
CA LYS A 201 -1.42 10.59 -20.44
C LYS A 201 -0.55 9.84 -19.45
N LEU A 202 0.33 10.53 -18.73
CA LEU A 202 1.13 9.94 -17.65
C LEU A 202 0.23 9.34 -16.57
N ALA A 203 -0.78 10.09 -16.12
CA ALA A 203 -1.72 9.64 -15.09
C ALA A 203 -2.52 8.41 -15.54
N HIS A 204 -2.96 8.39 -16.80
CA HIS A 204 -3.63 7.24 -17.39
C HIS A 204 -2.73 6.00 -17.42
N GLY A 205 -1.48 6.17 -17.82
CA GLY A 205 -0.53 5.09 -17.92
C GLY A 205 -0.14 4.47 -16.57
N ILE A 206 0.09 5.30 -15.55
CA ILE A 206 0.29 4.81 -14.17
C ILE A 206 -0.96 4.07 -13.68
N ALA A 207 -2.17 4.58 -13.97
CA ALA A 207 -3.41 3.90 -13.60
C ALA A 207 -3.57 2.53 -14.29
N GLN A 208 -3.15 2.40 -15.55
CA GLN A 208 -3.13 1.12 -16.26
C GLN A 208 -2.14 0.13 -15.62
N GLU A 209 -0.96 0.62 -15.21
CA GLU A 209 0.00 -0.19 -14.46
C GLU A 209 -0.58 -0.68 -13.12
N TYR A 210 -1.29 0.19 -12.41
CA TYR A 210 -2.01 -0.19 -11.19
C TYR A 210 -3.10 -1.24 -11.44
N LEU A 211 -3.79 -1.20 -12.60
CA LEU A 211 -4.77 -2.23 -12.95
C LEU A 211 -4.11 -3.59 -13.16
N ILE A 212 -2.95 -3.62 -13.85
CA ILE A 212 -2.17 -4.85 -14.01
C ILE A 212 -1.75 -5.39 -12.64
N HIS A 213 -1.26 -4.52 -11.77
CA HIS A 213 -0.91 -4.89 -10.39
C HIS A 213 -2.11 -5.42 -9.60
N ALA A 214 -3.26 -4.75 -9.70
CA ALA A 214 -4.49 -5.14 -9.00
C ALA A 214 -5.02 -6.51 -9.47
N ARG A 215 -4.94 -6.79 -10.78
CA ARG A 215 -5.28 -8.12 -11.33
C ARG A 215 -4.36 -9.21 -10.79
N ARG A 216 -3.05 -8.92 -10.73
CA ARG A 216 -2.06 -9.83 -10.13
C ARG A 216 -2.34 -10.06 -8.64
N GLN A 217 -2.70 -9.01 -7.90
CA GLN A 217 -3.12 -9.09 -6.51
C GLN A 217 -4.32 -10.03 -6.33
N GLU A 218 -5.38 -9.90 -7.14
CA GLU A 218 -6.52 -10.83 -7.09
C GLU A 218 -6.11 -12.29 -7.32
N GLN A 219 -5.20 -12.55 -8.27
CA GLN A 219 -4.72 -13.89 -8.59
C GLN A 219 -3.84 -14.50 -7.49
N GLU A 220 -3.03 -13.67 -6.82
CA GLU A 220 -2.02 -14.14 -5.87
C GLU A 220 -2.39 -14.01 -4.39
N PHE A 221 -3.48 -13.29 -4.08
CA PHE A 221 -3.92 -13.17 -2.69
C PHE A 221 -4.38 -14.51 -2.11
N PRO A 222 -4.11 -14.75 -0.82
CA PRO A 222 -4.59 -15.95 -0.16
C PRO A 222 -6.11 -15.96 -0.05
N SER A 223 -6.67 -17.18 -0.03
CA SER A 223 -8.07 -17.41 0.30
C SER A 223 -8.31 -17.13 1.79
N ILE A 224 -9.51 -16.66 2.12
CA ILE A 224 -9.95 -16.47 3.50
C ILE A 224 -10.80 -17.65 3.94
N ASN A 225 -10.80 -17.92 5.24
CA ASN A 225 -11.68 -18.94 5.79
C ASN A 225 -13.15 -18.44 5.75
N ALA A 226 -14.08 -19.29 5.29
CA ALA A 226 -15.50 -18.94 5.13
C ALA A 226 -16.18 -18.53 6.46
N VAL A 227 -15.64 -18.96 7.61
CA VAL A 227 -16.10 -18.53 8.94
C VAL A 227 -15.52 -17.18 9.41
N ALA A 228 -14.54 -16.62 8.70
CA ALA A 228 -13.83 -15.42 9.14
C ALA A 228 -14.56 -14.08 8.87
N PHE A 229 -15.74 -14.12 8.24
CA PHE A 229 -16.55 -12.93 7.98
C PHE A 229 -17.27 -12.41 9.23
N GLU A 230 -17.57 -13.28 10.20
CA GLU A 230 -18.21 -12.93 11.47
C GLU A 230 -17.38 -13.42 12.66
N GLY A 231 -16.42 -12.60 13.13
CA GLY A 231 -15.75 -12.76 14.42
C GLY A 231 -15.34 -14.19 14.80
N PHE A 232 -14.22 -14.69 14.28
CA PHE A 232 -13.80 -16.09 14.41
C PHE A 232 -12.43 -16.25 15.09
N GLU A 233 -12.23 -17.38 15.78
CA GLU A 233 -10.96 -17.77 16.42
C GLU A 233 -10.24 -18.85 15.61
N GLY A 234 -8.97 -18.60 15.27
CA GLY A 234 -8.13 -19.48 14.46
C GLY A 234 -7.43 -18.73 13.34
N HIS A 235 -6.83 -19.47 12.41
CA HIS A 235 -6.02 -18.87 11.35
C HIS A 235 -6.88 -18.07 10.34
N PRO A 236 -6.52 -16.81 9.99
CA PRO A 236 -7.38 -15.93 9.18
C PRO A 236 -7.51 -16.35 7.71
N PHE A 237 -6.52 -17.07 7.19
CA PHE A 237 -6.51 -17.56 5.80
C PHE A 237 -6.82 -19.06 5.75
N GLY A 238 -7.45 -19.49 4.65
CA GLY A 238 -7.62 -20.91 4.35
C GLY A 238 -6.27 -21.53 3.97
N MET A 239 -6.03 -22.76 4.44
CA MET A 239 -4.96 -23.62 3.89
C MET A 239 -5.37 -24.18 2.53
#